data_AF-A0A1H8K289-F1
#
_entry.id   AF-A0A1H8K289-F1
#
_cell.length_a   1.000
_cell.length_b   1.000
_cell.length_c   1.000
_cell.angle_alpha   90.00
_cell.angle_beta   90.00
_cell.angle_gamma   90.00
#
_symmetry.space_group_name_H-M   'P 1'
#
loop_
_entity.id
_entity.type
_entity.pdbx_description
1 polymer ?
#
loop_
_entity_poly.entity_id
_entity_poly.type
_entity_poly.pdbx_seq_one_letter_code
_entity_poly.pdbx_strand_id
1 'polypeptide(L)'
;MEFDRLKQQQIYFYLNIDDEVQRISQSIKKARIKFYDQSLISSVQATELGVHSVGFNVAKEVVSFVDMVAMLERRIQGLRKKERYAEDYLQSLSDEERSYLVNRYRNQPVGGDLNQIELAFYEEILEIEEAMNHMRNIESEPSTEGMALSNDTLDIDFSSILEMVGV
;
A
#
# COMPACT_ATOMS: atom_id res chain seq x y z
N MET A 1 13.01 -19.44 2.81
CA MET A 1 13.83 -18.65 1.85
C MET A 1 13.02 -17.61 1.09
N GLU A 2 12.04 -17.94 0.23
CA GLU A 2 11.26 -16.89 -0.48
C GLU A 2 10.29 -16.13 0.45
N PHE A 3 9.63 -16.84 1.37
CA PHE A 3 8.74 -16.24 2.37
C PHE A 3 9.46 -15.29 3.33
N ASP A 4 10.63 -15.66 3.84
CA ASP A 4 11.40 -14.80 4.76
C ASP A 4 11.82 -13.50 4.09
N ARG A 5 12.10 -13.57 2.79
CA ARG A 5 12.42 -12.40 1.97
C ARG A 5 11.26 -11.40 1.92
N LEU A 6 10.03 -11.88 1.79
CA LEU A 6 8.82 -11.04 1.78
C LEU A 6 8.60 -10.38 3.15
N LYS A 7 8.79 -11.12 4.25
CA LYS A 7 8.70 -10.58 5.60
C LYS A 7 9.74 -9.48 5.84
N GLN A 8 10.99 -9.72 5.47
CA GLN A 8 12.07 -8.73 5.54
C GLN A 8 11.78 -7.48 4.70
N GLN A 9 11.14 -7.63 3.54
CA GLN A 9 10.71 -6.49 2.73
C GLN A 9 9.61 -5.67 3.40
N GLN A 10 8.67 -6.31 4.08
CA GLN A 10 7.63 -5.61 4.84
C GLN A 10 8.21 -4.87 6.04
N ILE A 11 9.08 -5.52 6.82
CA ILE A 11 9.83 -4.89 7.92
C ILE A 11 10.59 -3.66 7.40
N TYR A 12 11.35 -3.83 6.31
CA TYR A 12 12.07 -2.74 5.67
C TYR A 12 11.12 -1.59 5.27
N PHE A 13 9.98 -1.90 4.65
CA PHE A 13 9.02 -0.89 4.26
C PHE A 13 8.51 -0.10 5.46
N TYR A 14 8.14 -0.78 6.55
CA TYR A 14 7.62 -0.17 7.76
C TYR A 14 8.63 0.74 8.47
N LEU A 15 9.90 0.33 8.51
CA LEU A 15 10.99 1.14 9.06
C LEU A 15 11.35 2.36 8.20
N ASN A 16 10.90 2.41 6.94
CA ASN A 16 11.20 3.47 5.99
C ASN A 16 9.92 4.11 5.40
N ILE A 17 8.81 4.08 6.15
CA ILE A 17 7.56 4.72 5.70
C ILE A 17 7.76 6.21 5.45
N ASP A 18 8.59 6.87 6.26
CA ASP A 18 8.85 8.30 6.17
C ASP A 18 9.44 8.68 4.80
N ASP A 19 10.36 7.87 4.27
CA ASP A 19 10.92 8.03 2.92
C ASP A 19 9.85 7.91 1.83
N GLU A 20 8.92 6.97 1.99
CA GLU A 20 7.80 6.79 1.07
C GLU A 20 6.85 7.99 1.12
N VAL A 21 6.56 8.52 2.31
CA VAL A 21 5.76 9.74 2.47
C VAL A 21 6.44 10.93 1.80
N GLN A 22 7.75 11.09 1.98
CA GLN A 22 8.51 12.15 1.31
C GLN A 22 8.47 12.01 -0.22
N ARG A 23 8.63 10.80 -0.75
CA ARG A 23 8.56 10.51 -2.19
C ARG A 23 7.20 10.89 -2.78
N ILE A 24 6.11 10.53 -2.11
CA ILE A 24 4.75 10.88 -2.55
C ILE A 24 4.55 12.40 -2.47
N SER A 25 4.98 13.04 -1.38
CA SER A 25 4.88 14.49 -1.19
C SER A 25 5.61 15.27 -2.28
N GLN A 26 6.82 14.83 -2.65
CA GLN A 26 7.56 15.40 -3.77
C GLN A 26 6.84 15.19 -5.11
N SER A 27 6.21 14.03 -5.30
CA SER A 27 5.42 13.75 -6.51
C SER A 27 4.21 14.68 -6.63
N ILE A 28 3.49 14.93 -5.52
CA ILE A 28 2.41 15.93 -5.47
C ILE A 28 2.95 17.31 -5.83
N LYS A 29 4.10 17.71 -5.26
CA LYS A 29 4.72 19.02 -5.55
C LYS A 29 5.05 19.18 -7.03
N LYS A 30 5.66 18.16 -7.65
CA LYS A 30 5.98 18.15 -9.10
C LYS A 30 4.70 18.21 -9.94
N ALA A 31 3.67 17.45 -9.57
CA ALA A 31 2.40 17.47 -10.27
C ALA A 31 1.70 18.83 -10.19
N ARG A 32 1.74 19.49 -9.03
CA ARG A 32 1.23 20.86 -8.84
C ARG A 32 1.93 21.85 -9.78
N ILE A 33 3.27 21.84 -9.82
CA ILE A 33 4.03 22.71 -10.73
C ILE A 33 3.59 22.46 -12.17
N LYS A 34 3.60 21.20 -12.62
CA LYS A 34 3.19 20.84 -13.98
C LYS A 34 1.76 21.29 -14.32
N PHE A 35 0.83 21.15 -13.39
CA PHE A 35 -0.57 21.56 -13.60
C PHE A 35 -0.71 23.08 -13.72
N TYR A 36 -0.03 23.85 -12.88
CA TYR A 36 -0.09 25.31 -12.95
C TYR A 36 0.72 25.92 -14.10
N ASP A 37 1.69 25.19 -14.65
CA ASP A 37 2.41 25.58 -15.87
C ASP A 37 1.58 25.34 -17.15
N GLN A 38 0.44 24.65 -17.07
CA GLN A 38 -0.43 24.40 -18.22
C GLN A 38 -1.23 25.64 -18.62
N SER A 39 -1.42 25.80 -19.92
CA SER A 39 -2.34 26.79 -20.47
C SER A 39 -3.78 26.28 -20.35
N LEU A 40 -4.55 26.83 -19.40
CA LEU A 40 -5.96 26.46 -19.15
C LEU A 40 -6.94 27.10 -20.16
N ILE A 41 -6.52 27.18 -21.42
CA ILE A 41 -7.27 27.81 -22.50
C ILE A 41 -7.30 26.88 -23.70
N SER A 42 -8.42 26.92 -24.44
CA SER A 42 -8.49 26.28 -25.74
C SER A 42 -7.49 26.96 -26.69
N SER A 43 -6.70 26.17 -27.41
CA SER A 43 -5.66 26.67 -28.30
C SER A 43 -5.83 26.11 -29.71
N VAL A 44 -5.31 26.81 -30.70
CA VAL A 44 -5.30 26.35 -32.09
C VAL A 44 -3.94 25.72 -32.36
N GLN A 45 -3.93 24.45 -32.74
CA GLN A 45 -2.72 23.67 -32.97
C GLN A 45 -2.66 23.26 -34.45
N ALA A 46 -1.53 23.55 -35.10
CA ALA A 46 -1.25 23.09 -36.46
C ALA A 46 -0.50 21.75 -36.40
N THR A 47 -1.02 20.73 -37.06
CA THR A 47 -0.41 19.40 -37.20
C THR A 47 -0.25 19.08 -38.70
N GLU A 48 0.38 17.95 -39.02
CA GLU A 48 0.48 17.45 -40.41
C GLU A 48 -0.89 17.22 -41.08
N LEU A 49 -1.95 17.09 -40.28
CA LEU A 49 -3.33 16.90 -40.73
C LEU A 49 -4.11 18.22 -40.90
N GLY A 50 -3.51 19.36 -40.52
CA GLY A 50 -4.11 20.69 -40.65
C GLY A 50 -4.19 21.45 -39.32
N VAL A 51 -4.99 22.52 -39.32
CA VAL A 51 -5.20 23.39 -38.17
C VAL A 51 -6.43 22.92 -37.39
N HIS A 52 -6.25 22.55 -36.13
CA HIS A 52 -7.32 22.07 -35.27
C HIS A 52 -7.44 22.92 -34.00
N SER A 53 -8.67 23.13 -33.53
CA SER A 53 -8.91 23.72 -32.22
C SER A 53 -8.84 22.61 -31.16
N VAL A 54 -7.90 22.74 -30.23
CA VAL A 54 -7.78 21.87 -29.06
C VAL A 54 -8.49 22.57 -27.91
N GLY A 55 -9.66 22.06 -27.56
CA GLY A 55 -10.43 22.56 -26.43
C GLY A 55 -9.80 22.18 -25.10
N PHE A 56 -9.70 23.11 -24.16
CA PHE A 56 -9.35 22.78 -22.78
C PHE A 56 -10.51 22.01 -22.14
N ASN A 57 -10.28 20.76 -21.75
CA ASN A 57 -11.29 19.92 -21.14
C ASN A 57 -11.11 19.91 -19.62
N VAL A 58 -11.92 20.71 -18.93
CA VAL A 58 -11.91 20.86 -17.46
C VAL A 58 -12.02 19.51 -16.75
N ALA A 59 -12.89 18.61 -17.20
CA ALA A 59 -13.06 17.30 -16.57
C ALA A 59 -11.82 16.41 -16.73
N LYS A 60 -11.18 16.45 -17.90
CA LYS A 60 -9.97 15.67 -18.14
C LYS A 60 -8.75 16.22 -17.42
N GLU A 61 -8.61 17.54 -17.34
CA GLU A 61 -7.37 18.15 -16.86
C GLU A 61 -7.45 18.57 -15.40
N VAL A 62 -8.52 19.24 -14.98
CA VAL A 62 -8.68 19.72 -13.60
C VAL A 62 -9.17 18.62 -12.68
N VAL A 63 -10.26 17.93 -13.03
CA VAL A 63 -10.84 16.91 -12.14
C VAL A 63 -9.87 15.75 -11.94
N SER A 64 -9.25 15.23 -13.01
CA SER A 64 -8.25 14.16 -12.89
C SER A 64 -7.04 14.57 -12.04
N PHE A 65 -6.61 15.84 -12.11
CA PHE A 65 -5.54 16.34 -11.25
C PHE A 65 -5.96 16.38 -9.78
N VAL A 66 -7.14 16.95 -9.49
CA VAL A 66 -7.68 17.04 -8.13
C VAL A 66 -7.86 15.64 -7.51
N ASP A 67 -8.43 14.71 -8.26
CA ASP A 67 -8.64 13.32 -7.81
C ASP A 67 -7.31 12.62 -7.51
N MET A 68 -6.31 12.79 -8.39
CA MET A 68 -4.98 12.23 -8.18
C MET A 68 -4.32 12.80 -6.91
N VAL A 69 -4.39 14.12 -6.70
CA VAL A 69 -3.85 14.75 -5.48
C VAL A 69 -4.57 14.24 -4.24
N ALA A 70 -5.90 14.18 -4.25
CA ALA A 70 -6.69 13.70 -3.13
C ALA A 70 -6.38 12.22 -2.81
N MET A 71 -6.19 11.37 -3.82
CA MET A 71 -5.78 9.99 -3.65
C MET A 71 -4.39 9.88 -2.98
N LEU A 72 -3.41 10.65 -3.45
CA LEU A 72 -2.07 10.64 -2.88
C LEU A 72 -2.04 11.18 -1.44
N GLU A 73 -2.83 12.21 -1.14
CA GLU A 73 -2.98 12.75 0.22
C GLU A 73 -3.60 11.72 1.18
N ARG A 74 -4.65 11.00 0.74
CA ARG A 74 -5.22 9.88 1.52
C ARG A 74 -4.20 8.76 1.74
N ARG A 75 -3.38 8.44 0.73
CA ARG A 75 -2.29 7.47 0.86
C ARG A 75 -1.28 7.91 1.92
N ILE A 76 -0.85 9.18 1.90
CA ILE A 76 0.04 9.74 2.93
C ILE A 76 -0.58 9.61 4.33
N GLN A 77 -1.86 9.95 4.49
CA GLN A 77 -2.54 9.81 5.78
C GLN A 77 -2.55 8.36 6.27
N GLY A 78 -2.79 7.40 5.38
CA GLY A 78 -2.72 5.98 5.70
C GLY A 78 -1.32 5.54 6.14
N LEU A 79 -0.29 6.00 5.42
CA LEU A 79 1.11 5.71 5.75
C LEU A 79 1.50 6.31 7.10
N ARG A 80 1.14 7.57 7.38
CA ARG A 80 1.40 8.22 8.67
C ARG A 80 0.76 7.50 9.86
N LYS A 81 -0.42 6.90 9.68
CA LYS A 81 -1.03 6.06 10.71
C LYS A 81 -0.24 4.77 10.95
N LYS A 82 0.15 4.08 9.88
CA LYS A 82 0.99 2.88 9.96
C LYS A 82 2.31 3.15 10.67
N GLU A 83 2.98 4.23 10.27
CA GLU A 83 4.22 4.71 10.88
C GLU A 83 4.04 4.97 12.37
N ARG A 84 2.96 5.65 12.77
CA ARG A 84 2.67 5.89 14.19
C ARG A 84 2.57 4.58 14.98
N TYR A 85 1.80 3.60 14.49
CA TYR A 85 1.66 2.32 15.21
C TYR A 85 2.99 1.56 15.27
N ALA A 86 3.76 1.56 14.19
CA ALA A 86 5.07 0.93 14.17
C ALA A 86 6.05 1.62 15.13
N GLU A 87 6.04 2.95 15.20
CA GLU A 87 6.86 3.72 16.13
C GLU A 87 6.44 3.47 17.59
N ASP A 88 5.14 3.38 17.87
CA ASP A 88 4.61 3.01 19.20
C ASP A 88 5.15 1.62 19.62
N TYR A 89 5.18 0.64 18.71
CA TYR A 89 5.80 -0.66 18.97
C TYR A 89 7.32 -0.55 19.18
N LEU A 90 8.04 0.16 18.31
CA LEU A 90 9.50 0.33 18.44
C LEU A 90 9.90 1.02 19.75
N GLN A 91 9.04 1.88 20.30
CA GLN A 91 9.23 2.50 21.61
C GLN A 91 8.99 1.55 22.77
N SER A 92 8.25 0.46 22.56
CA SER A 92 8.05 -0.60 23.56
C SER A 92 9.24 -1.56 23.68
N LEU A 93 10.08 -1.62 22.65
CA LEU A 93 11.29 -2.46 22.62
C LEU A 93 12.41 -1.87 23.47
N SER A 94 13.37 -2.72 23.88
CA SER A 94 14.61 -2.25 24.47
C SER A 94 15.45 -1.45 23.46
N ASP A 95 16.31 -0.56 23.96
CA ASP A 95 17.18 0.25 23.10
C ASP A 95 18.10 -0.59 22.20
N GLU A 96 18.52 -1.78 22.67
CA GLU A 96 19.34 -2.73 21.92
C GLU A 96 18.55 -3.35 20.76
N GLU A 97 17.33 -3.81 21.00
CA GLU A 97 16.44 -4.41 19.98
C GLU A 97 16.03 -3.39 18.93
N ARG A 98 15.66 -2.18 19.36
CA ARG A 98 15.33 -1.08 18.45
C ARG A 98 16.53 -0.71 17.58
N SER A 99 17.70 -0.54 18.20
CA SER A 99 18.93 -0.24 17.47
C SER A 99 19.31 -1.35 16.50
N TYR A 100 19.08 -2.61 16.87
CA TYR A 100 19.29 -3.75 16.01
C TYR A 100 18.40 -3.69 14.75
N LEU A 101 17.08 -3.52 14.92
CA LEU A 101 16.13 -3.46 13.80
C LEU A 101 16.48 -2.30 12.86
N VAL A 102 16.66 -1.10 13.41
CA VAL A 102 16.98 0.10 12.61
C VAL A 102 18.31 -0.07 11.87
N ASN A 103 19.36 -0.55 12.54
CA ASN A 103 20.67 -0.70 11.90
C ASN A 103 20.72 -1.84 10.89
N ARG A 104 20.01 -2.95 11.14
CA ARG A 104 19.86 -4.02 10.17
C ARG A 104 19.20 -3.41 8.93
N TYR A 105 18.00 -2.87 9.01
CA TYR A 105 17.26 -2.47 7.82
C TYR A 105 17.67 -1.13 7.17
N ARG A 106 18.64 -0.40 7.73
CA ARG A 106 19.10 0.91 7.24
C ARG A 106 19.52 0.96 5.77
N ASN A 107 20.18 -0.09 5.27
CA ASN A 107 20.75 -0.13 3.91
C ASN A 107 20.14 -1.26 3.05
N GLN A 108 18.92 -1.71 3.37
CA GLN A 108 18.22 -2.79 2.68
C GLN A 108 18.92 -4.17 2.72
N PRO A 109 19.24 -4.76 3.89
CA PRO A 109 19.70 -6.14 3.92
C PRO A 109 18.50 -7.07 3.81
N VAL A 110 18.34 -7.60 2.62
CA VAL A 110 17.49 -8.74 2.34
C VAL A 110 18.42 -9.94 2.29
N GLY A 111 18.34 -10.82 3.29
CA GLY A 111 19.22 -11.98 3.40
C GLY A 111 19.38 -12.52 4.83
N GLY A 112 19.62 -13.82 4.90
CA GLY A 112 19.71 -14.56 6.16
C GLY A 112 18.33 -14.89 6.75
N ASP A 113 18.34 -15.76 7.76
CA ASP A 113 17.14 -16.13 8.48
C ASP A 113 16.64 -14.97 9.36
N LEU A 114 15.34 -14.96 9.61
CA LEU A 114 14.71 -14.02 10.53
C LEU A 114 15.07 -14.42 11.96
N ASN A 115 15.45 -13.43 12.77
CA ASN A 115 15.60 -13.62 14.20
C ASN A 115 14.24 -13.43 14.91
N GLN A 116 14.24 -13.70 16.22
CA GLN A 116 13.01 -13.65 17.01
C GLN A 116 12.41 -12.23 17.10
N ILE A 117 13.26 -11.19 17.15
CA ILE A 117 12.82 -9.78 17.21
C ILE A 117 12.15 -9.36 15.88
N GLU A 118 12.70 -9.81 14.75
CA GLU A 118 12.13 -9.55 13.43
C GLU A 118 10.81 -10.28 13.21
N LEU A 119 10.69 -11.51 13.71
CA LEU A 119 9.43 -12.24 13.69
C LEU A 119 8.37 -11.53 14.54
N ALA A 120 8.72 -11.10 15.75
CA ALA A 120 7.81 -10.35 16.61
C ALA A 120 7.37 -9.01 15.98
N PHE A 121 8.30 -8.29 15.35
CA PHE A 121 7.96 -7.05 14.65
C PHE A 121 7.12 -7.32 13.39
N TYR A 122 7.35 -8.42 12.70
CA TYR A 122 6.52 -8.82 11.57
C TYR A 122 5.09 -9.19 12.01
N GLU A 123 4.91 -9.86 13.15
CA GLU A 123 3.60 -10.13 13.73
C GLU A 123 2.87 -8.82 14.06
N GLU A 124 3.55 -7.86 14.68
CA GLU A 124 3.00 -6.52 14.90
C GLU A 124 2.57 -5.83 13.59
N ILE A 125 3.37 -5.96 12.52
CA ILE A 125 3.01 -5.42 11.20
C ILE A 125 1.68 -6.02 10.71
N LEU A 126 1.44 -7.32 10.92
CA LEU A 126 0.18 -7.95 10.52
C LEU A 126 -1.00 -7.38 11.33
N GLU A 127 -0.84 -7.19 12.64
CA GLU A 127 -1.86 -6.56 13.48
C GLU A 127 -2.17 -5.12 13.02
N ILE A 128 -1.14 -4.36 12.65
CA ILE A 128 -1.30 -3.01 12.11
C ILE A 128 -2.09 -3.05 10.79
N GLU A 129 -1.77 -3.96 9.87
CA GLU A 129 -2.50 -4.10 8.61
C GLU A 129 -3.97 -4.48 8.84
N GLU A 130 -4.23 -5.42 9.75
CA GLU A 130 -5.59 -5.81 10.13
C GLU A 130 -6.38 -4.63 10.72
N ALA A 131 -5.79 -3.89 11.66
CA ALA A 131 -6.40 -2.69 12.22
C ALA A 131 -6.68 -1.65 11.14
N MET A 132 -5.74 -1.44 10.20
CA MET A 132 -5.91 -0.51 9.09
C MET A 132 -7.02 -0.92 8.12
N ASN A 133 -7.22 -2.22 7.89
CA ASN A 133 -8.31 -2.77 7.07
C ASN A 133 -9.67 -2.55 7.74
N HIS A 134 -9.77 -2.85 9.05
CA HIS A 134 -10.96 -2.57 9.85
C HIS A 134 -11.33 -1.09 9.82
N MET A 135 -10.36 -0.19 9.98
CA MET A 135 -10.60 1.26 9.90
C MET A 135 -11.13 1.73 8.54
N ARG A 136 -10.92 0.93 7.48
CA ARG A 136 -11.34 1.24 6.10
C ARG A 136 -12.62 0.51 5.68
N ASN A 137 -13.24 -0.26 6.58
CA ASN A 137 -14.37 -1.15 6.28
C ASN A 137 -14.06 -2.10 5.10
N ILE A 138 -12.81 -2.55 5.00
CA ILE A 138 -12.42 -3.62 4.08
C ILE A 138 -12.64 -4.91 4.87
N GLU A 139 -13.49 -5.81 4.37
CA GLU A 139 -13.70 -7.12 5.00
C GLU A 139 -12.37 -7.87 5.07
N SER A 140 -11.95 -8.25 6.28
CA SER A 140 -10.79 -9.11 6.48
C SER A 140 -11.13 -10.49 5.92
N GLU A 141 -10.39 -10.96 4.92
CA GLU A 141 -10.46 -12.37 4.55
C GLU A 141 -10.03 -13.19 5.78
N PRO A 142 -10.80 -14.21 6.19
CA PRO A 142 -10.45 -15.01 7.35
C PRO A 142 -9.08 -15.64 7.13
N SER A 143 -8.15 -15.40 8.05
CA SER A 143 -6.83 -16.00 8.09
C SER A 143 -6.94 -17.51 7.86
N THR A 144 -6.35 -17.99 6.77
CA THR A 144 -6.41 -19.39 6.32
C THR A 144 -5.63 -20.36 7.22
N GLU A 145 -5.16 -19.93 8.38
CA GLU A 145 -4.42 -20.76 9.34
C GLU A 145 -5.33 -21.70 10.16
N GLY A 146 -6.66 -21.63 10.01
CA GLY A 146 -7.62 -22.48 10.72
C GLY A 146 -8.48 -23.42 9.85
N MET A 147 -8.46 -23.29 8.52
CA MET A 147 -9.25 -24.17 7.65
C MET A 147 -8.44 -25.42 7.31
N ALA A 148 -8.52 -26.41 8.21
CA ALA A 148 -8.27 -27.79 7.82
C ALA A 148 -9.33 -28.17 6.76
N LEU A 149 -9.02 -27.93 5.48
CA LEU A 149 -9.78 -28.45 4.36
C LEU A 149 -9.64 -29.97 4.39
N SER A 150 -10.50 -30.65 5.14
CA SER A 150 -10.71 -32.08 4.94
C SER A 150 -11.50 -32.23 3.64
N ASN A 151 -11.08 -33.17 2.79
CA ASN A 151 -11.77 -33.49 1.54
C ASN A 151 -13.25 -33.81 1.74
N ASP A 152 -13.63 -34.27 2.93
CA ASP A 152 -15.02 -34.55 3.30
C ASP A 152 -15.91 -33.29 3.27
N THR A 153 -15.34 -32.10 3.54
CA THR A 153 -16.09 -30.83 3.52
C THR A 153 -16.33 -30.31 2.10
N LEU A 154 -15.40 -30.57 1.18
CA LEU A 154 -15.50 -30.14 -0.22
C LEU A 154 -16.55 -30.93 -1.00
N ASP A 155 -16.71 -32.22 -0.70
CA ASP A 155 -17.71 -33.07 -1.37
C ASP A 155 -19.16 -32.70 -0.98
N ILE A 156 -19.36 -32.22 0.25
CA ILE A 156 -20.68 -31.76 0.72
C ILE A 156 -21.06 -30.45 0.02
N ASP A 157 -20.12 -29.50 -0.08
CA ASP A 157 -20.37 -28.20 -0.72
C ASP A 157 -20.59 -28.35 -2.24
N PHE A 158 -19.85 -29.23 -2.92
CA PHE A 158 -20.09 -29.51 -4.34
C PHE A 158 -21.44 -30.16 -4.60
N SER A 159 -21.86 -31.08 -3.73
CA SER A 159 -23.16 -31.75 -3.85
C SER A 159 -24.31 -30.76 -3.68
N SER A 160 -24.23 -29.85 -2.70
CA SER A 160 -25.24 -28.80 -2.50
C SER A 160 -25.28 -27.78 -3.65
N ILE A 161 -24.14 -27.46 -4.27
CA ILE A 161 -24.09 -26.58 -5.45
C ILE A 161 -24.73 -27.26 -6.68
N LEU A 162 -24.48 -28.55 -6.89
CA LEU A 162 -25.10 -29.31 -7.99
C LEU A 162 -26.62 -29.41 -7.84
N GLU A 163 -27.10 -29.64 -6.62
CA GLU A 163 -28.54 -29.68 -6.31
C GLU A 163 -29.23 -28.33 -6.56
N MET A 164 -28.52 -27.21 -6.29
CA MET A 164 -29.00 -25.85 -6.59
C MET A 164 -29.02 -25.52 -8.08
N VAL A 165 -28.12 -26.11 -8.88
CA VAL A 165 -28.01 -25.88 -10.33
C VAL A 165 -28.87 -26.86 -11.14
N GLY A 166 -29.48 -27.85 -10.48
CA GLY A 166 -30.45 -28.77 -11.09
C GLY A 166 -29.82 -29.74 -12.09
N VAL A 167 -28.59 -30.20 -11.81
CA VAL A 167 -27.92 -31.30 -12.54
C VAL A 167 -27.77 -32.49 -11.62
#